data_AF-M6AUV7-F1
#
_entry.id   AF-M6AUV7-F1
#
_cell.length_a   1.000
_cell.length_b   1.000
_cell.length_c   1.000
_cell.angle_alpha   90.00
_cell.angle_beta   90.00
_cell.angle_gamma   90.00
#
_symmetry.space_group_name_H-M   'P 1'
#
loop_
_entity.id
_entity.type
_entity.pdbx_description
1 polymer ?
#
loop_
_entity_poly.entity_id
_entity_poly.type
_entity_poly.pdbx_seq_one_letter_code
_entity_poly.pdbx_strand_id
1 'polypeptide(L)' 'MNKTVVILVETKKTHPKFKKIVRRSVKIKVHDEKNECTIGDKILAIETRPLSREKRHRLYRIVEKAK' A
#
# COMPACT_ATOMS: atom_id res chain seq x y z
N MET A 1 8.43 4.02 13.33
CA MET A 1 7.76 5.00 12.45
C MET A 1 6.44 5.38 13.11
N ASN A 2 6.27 6.63 13.54
CA ASN A 2 4.96 7.08 14.03
C ASN A 2 4.03 7.40 12.86
N LYS A 3 2.76 7.02 12.98
CA LYS A 3 1.69 7.39 12.04
C LYS A 3 1.93 6.97 10.59
N THR A 4 2.65 5.85 10.39
CA THR A 4 3.07 5.40 9.07
C THR A 4 3.05 3.89 8.97
N VAL A 5 2.45 3.39 7.90
CA VAL A 5 2.39 1.97 7.58
C VAL A 5 3.08 1.76 6.23
N VAL A 6 3.86 0.69 6.10
CA VAL A 6 4.41 0.26 4.82
C VAL A 6 3.54 -0.85 4.27
N ILE A 7 2.95 -0.63 3.10
CA ILE A 7 2.14 -1.64 2.41
C ILE A 7 2.87 -2.18 1.19
N LEU A 8 2.52 -3.40 0.83
CA LEU A 8 2.94 -4.05 -0.40
C LEU A 8 1.76 -4.09 -1.36
N VAL A 9 1.88 -3.37 -2.48
CA VAL A 9 0.88 -3.36 -3.55
C VAL A 9 1.32 -4.36 -4.60
N GLU A 10 0.49 -5.37 -4.86
CA GLU A 10 0.72 -6.35 -5.92
C GLU A 10 -0.10 -6.01 -7.16
N THR A 11 0.56 -6.07 -8.32
CA THR A 11 -0.07 -5.92 -9.63
C THR A 11 0.36 -7.06 -10.54
N LYS A 12 -0.54 -7.50 -11.42
CA LYS A 12 -0.22 -8.46 -12.48
C LYS A 12 0.03 -7.67 -13.76
N LYS A 13 1.21 -7.82 -14.35
CA LYS A 13 1.55 -7.20 -15.63
C LYS A 13 2.00 -8.27 -16.62
N THR A 14 1.49 -8.18 -17.84
CA THR A 14 1.91 -9.04 -18.94
C THR A 14 3.29 -8.61 -19.43
N HIS A 15 4.22 -9.56 -19.52
CA HIS A 15 5.53 -9.29 -20.08
C HIS A 15 5.39 -8.91 -21.56
N PRO A 16 5.99 -7.80 -22.03
CA PRO A 16 5.73 -7.26 -23.38
C PRO A 16 6.08 -8.24 -24.50
N LYS A 17 7.23 -8.93 -24.40
CA LYS A 17 7.67 -9.91 -25.40
C LYS A 17 6.96 -11.26 -25.29
N PHE A 18 7.05 -11.90 -24.11
CA PHE A 18 6.61 -13.28 -23.91
C PHE A 18 5.13 -13.46 -23.58
N LYS A 19 4.38 -12.38 -23.37
CA LYS A 19 2.96 -12.39 -22.95
C LYS A 19 2.66 -13.20 -21.66
N LYS A 20 3.68 -13.65 -20.94
CA LYS A 20 3.55 -14.30 -19.62
C LYS A 20 3.08 -13.28 -18.59
N ILE A 21 2.08 -13.65 -17.79
CA ILE A 21 1.59 -12.83 -16.68
C ILE A 21 2.60 -12.93 -15.53
N VAL A 22 3.19 -11.80 -15.15
CA VAL A 22 4.18 -11.70 -14.06
C VAL A 22 3.62 -10.83 -12.94
N ARG A 23 3.82 -11.26 -11.69
CA ARG A 23 3.48 -10.48 -10.50
C ARG A 23 4.58 -9.45 -10.24
N ARG A 24 4.20 -8.19 -10.04
CA ARG A 24 5.08 -7.11 -9.58
C ARG A 24 4.57 -6.57 -8.25
N SER A 25 5.46 -6.46 -7.28
CA SER A 25 5.17 -5.88 -5.97
C SER A 25 5.92 -4.57 -5.78
N VAL A 26 5.26 -3.57 -5.22
CA VAL A 26 5.85 -2.27 -4.88
C VAL A 26 5.53 -1.95 -3.43
N LYS A 27 6.53 -1.50 -2.68
CA LYS A 27 6.35 -1.05 -1.29
C LYS A 27 6.06 0.45 -1.28
N ILE A 28 5.01 0.85 -0.58
CA ILE A 28 4.57 2.24 -0.50
C ILE A 28 4.36 2.62 0.97
N LYS A 29 4.71 3.86 1.34
CA LYS A 29 4.48 4.41 2.68
C LYS A 29 3.16 5.16 2.73
N VAL A 30 2.27 4.70 3.61
CA VAL A 30 0.93 5.25 3.83
C VAL A 30 0.90 5.98 5.17
N HIS A 31 0.24 7.12 5.21
CA HIS A 31 -0.03 7.84 6.44
C HIS A 31 -1.28 7.29 7.14
N ASP A 32 -1.13 6.94 8.41
CA ASP A 32 -2.19 6.52 9.31
C ASP A 32 -2.09 7.39 10.56
N GLU A 33 -3.07 8.24 10.84
CA GLU A 33 -2.98 9.18 11.97
C GLU A 33 -3.14 8.52 13.34
N LYS A 34 -3.90 7.41 13.40
CA LYS A 34 -4.33 6.77 14.64
C LYS A 34 -3.60 5.45 14.91
N ASN A 35 -2.73 5.02 13.99
CA ASN A 35 -2.04 3.72 14.04
C ASN A 35 -3.02 2.55 14.22
N GLU A 36 -4.16 2.61 13.55
CA GLU A 36 -5.20 1.59 13.65
C GLU A 36 -4.84 0.32 12.87
N CYS A 37 -3.87 0.40 11.95
CA CYS A 37 -3.48 -0.72 11.10
C CYS A 37 -2.48 -1.65 11.80
N THR A 38 -2.78 -2.96 11.76
CA THR A 38 -1.90 -4.04 12.19
C THR A 38 -1.25 -4.77 11.02
N ILE A 39 -0.19 -5.53 11.31
CA ILE A 39 0.52 -6.33 10.30
C ILE A 39 -0.42 -7.44 9.81
N GLY A 40 -0.62 -7.51 8.49
CA GLY A 40 -1.49 -8.51 7.86
C GLY A 40 -2.87 -7.97 7.44
N ASP A 41 -3.21 -6.73 7.83
CA ASP A 41 -4.46 -6.11 7.40
C ASP A 41 -4.46 -5.80 5.91
N LYS A 42 -5.62 -5.98 5.27
CA LYS A 42 -5.86 -5.44 3.91
C LYS A 42 -6.46 -4.05 4.04
N ILE A 43 -5.76 -3.06 3.49
CA ILE A 43 -6.18 -1.67 3.54
C ILE A 43 -6.36 -1.08 2.14
N LEU A 44 -7.26 -0.11 2.04
CA LEU A 44 -7.38 0.79 0.91
C LEU A 44 -6.69 2.11 1.26
N ALA A 45 -5.75 2.52 0.41
CA ALA A 45 -5.06 3.78 0.51
C ALA A 45 -5.40 4.67 -0.69
N ILE A 46 -5.51 5.98 -0.47
CA ILE A 46 -5.81 6.98 -1.50
C ILE A 46 -4.61 7.92 -1.63
N GLU A 47 -4.35 8.38 -2.85
CA GLU A 47 -3.34 9.42 -3.13
C GLU A 47 -3.69 10.75 -2.45
N THR A 48 -2.67 11.46 -2.00
CA THR A 48 -2.82 12.76 -1.33
C THR A 48 -1.64 13.66 -1.65
N ARG A 49 -1.68 14.91 -1.21
CA ARG A 49 -0.53 15.80 -1.22
C ARG A 49 0.68 15.13 -0.54
N PRO A 50 1.92 15.42 -0.94
CA PRO A 50 3.08 14.87 -0.26
C PRO A 50 3.07 15.24 1.22
N LEU A 51 3.00 14.25 2.11
CA LEU A 51 3.02 14.42 3.56
C LEU A 51 4.46 14.36 4.12
N SER A 52 5.37 13.79 3.35
CA SER A 52 6.79 13.68 3.62
C SER A 52 7.52 13.40 2.30
N ARG A 53 8.85 13.22 2.35
CA ARG A 53 9.67 12.91 1.17
C ARG A 53 9.15 11.70 0.37
N GLU A 54 8.66 10.67 1.08
CA GLU A 54 8.28 9.39 0.49
C GLU A 54 6.80 9.02 0.74
N LYS A 55 6.04 9.84 1.49
CA LYS A 55 4.65 9.55 1.86
C LYS A 55 3.71 10.36 0.98
N ARG A 56 3.02 9.69 0.06
CA ARG A 56 2.06 10.29 -0.89
C ARG A 56 0.67 9.68 -0.81
N HIS A 57 0.45 8.76 0.13
CA HIS A 57 -0.81 8.05 0.29
C HIS A 57 -1.29 8.15 1.74
N ARG A 58 -2.61 8.22 1.92
CA ARG A 58 -3.27 8.19 3.24
C ARG A 58 -4.18 6.97 3.35
N LEU A 59 -4.36 6.49 4.57
CA LEU A 59 -5.33 5.45 4.87
C LEU A 59 -6.75 5.96 4.56
N TYR A 60 -7.53 5.17 3.83
CA TYR A 60 -8.94 5.45 3.58
C TYR A 60 -9.84 4.51 4.37
N ARG A 61 -9.64 3.19 4.23
CA ARG A 61 -10.45 2.18 4.89
C ARG A 61 -9.67 0.89 5.10
N ILE A 62 -9.91 0.21 6.23
CA ILE A 62 -9.48 -1.16 6.46
C ILE A 62 -10.56 -2.11 5.91
N VAL A 63 -10.18 -2.99 4.98
CA VAL A 63 -11.08 -3.91 4.29
C VAL A 63 -11.21 -5.21 5.08
N GLU A 64 -10.09 -5.78 5.48
CA GLU A 64 -10.03 -6.99 6.30
C GLU A 64 -8.98 -6.79 7.39
N LYS A 65 -9.35 -7.10 8.63
CA LYS A 65 -8.39 -7.21 9.72
C LYS A 65 -7.77 -8.60 9.74
N ALA A 66 -6.48 -8.67 10.05
CA ALA A 66 -5.80 -9.91 10.33
C ALA A 66 -6.51 -10.64 11.48
N LYS A 67 -6.69 -11.96 11.32
CA LYS A 67 -7.32 -12.84 12.31
C LYS A 67 -6.28 -13.42 13.25
#